data_AF-A0A3D5X901-F1
#
_entry.id   AF-A0A3D5X901-F1
#
_cell.length_a   1.000
_cell.length_b   1.000
_cell.length_c   1.000
_cell.angle_alpha   90.00
_cell.angle_beta   90.00
_cell.angle_gamma   90.00
#
_symmetry.space_group_name_H-M   'P 1'
#
loop_
_entity.id
_entity.type
_entity.pdbx_description
1 polymer ?
#
loop_
_entity_poly.entity_id
_entity_poly.type
_entity_poly.pdbx_seq_one_letter_code
_entity_poly.pdbx_strand_id
1 'polypeptide(L)'
;MQRFCLLAITLVLSTNLFSQDPLPRHMTQAEELIWDEYLRNYPTDRGTTPPAETPRTPGEWEEMQGVIVTWAAYNSNLREIIRNAKQYVTVYVVCSNPANVQNYLT
;
A
#
# COMPACT_ATOMS: atom_id res chain seq x y z
N MET A 1 -6.26 34.38 -37.78
CA MET A 1 -4.78 34.38 -37.62
C MET A 1 -4.34 34.23 -36.17
N GLN A 2 -4.90 34.99 -35.22
CA GLN A 2 -4.57 34.90 -33.78
C GLN A 2 -4.66 33.48 -33.17
N ARG A 3 -5.65 32.67 -33.58
CA ARG A 3 -5.79 31.26 -33.13
C ARG A 3 -4.68 30.34 -33.62
N PHE A 4 -4.15 30.57 -34.83
CA PHE A 4 -3.01 29.81 -35.36
C PHE A 4 -1.71 30.21 -34.67
N CYS A 5 -1.54 31.49 -34.34
CA CYS A 5 -0.39 31.95 -33.56
C CYS A 5 -0.38 31.35 -32.13
N LEU A 6 -1.53 31.30 -31.46
CA LEU A 6 -1.64 30.68 -30.13
C LEU A 6 -1.29 29.19 -30.14
N LEU A 7 -1.74 28.46 -31.17
CA LEU A 7 -1.49 27.02 -31.30
C LEU A 7 -0.01 26.72 -31.59
N ALA A 8 0.63 27.56 -32.41
CA ALA A 8 2.07 27.48 -32.65
C ALA A 8 2.90 27.78 -31.38
N ILE A 9 2.49 28.77 -30.58
CA ILE A 9 3.15 29.10 -29.31
C ILE A 9 3.05 27.93 -28.31
N THR A 10 1.88 27.32 -28.16
CA THR A 10 1.70 26.16 -27.28
C THR A 10 2.51 24.94 -27.72
N LEU A 11 2.68 24.74 -29.03
CA LEU A 11 3.48 23.63 -29.56
C LEU A 11 4.98 23.81 -29.25
N VAL A 12 5.50 25.04 -29.36
CA VAL A 12 6.90 25.36 -29.06
C VAL A 12 7.20 25.26 -27.56
N LEU A 13 6.25 25.60 -26.69
CA LEU A 13 6.41 25.49 -25.23
C LEU A 13 6.44 24.04 -24.72
N SER A 14 5.94 23.07 -25.49
CA SER A 14 5.82 21.67 -25.08
C SER A 14 7.10 20.83 -25.23
N THR A 15 8.14 21.33 -25.92
CA THR A 15 9.35 20.55 -26.26
C THR A 15 10.38 20.45 -25.14
N ASN A 16 10.17 21.13 -24.00
CA ASN A 16 11.09 21.14 -22.85
C ASN A 16 10.49 20.52 -21.58
N LEU A 17 9.41 19.74 -21.71
CA LEU A 17 8.78 19.07 -20.58
C LEU A 17 9.42 17.68 -20.37
N PHE A 18 10.46 17.62 -19.55
CA PHE A 18 10.94 16.36 -18.99
C PHE A 18 10.11 16.02 -17.75
N SER A 19 9.41 14.88 -17.74
CA SER A 19 8.56 14.48 -16.61
C SER A 19 9.33 13.91 -15.43
N GLN A 20 10.62 13.58 -15.62
CA GLN A 20 11.48 12.94 -14.64
C GLN A 20 12.94 13.35 -14.88
N ASP A 21 13.71 13.54 -13.81
CA ASP A 21 15.16 13.62 -13.92
C ASP A 21 15.72 12.28 -14.39
N PRO A 22 16.68 12.26 -15.33
CA PRO A 22 17.31 11.02 -15.79
C PRO A 22 18.15 10.44 -14.65
N LEU A 23 17.57 9.51 -13.90
CA LEU A 23 18.28 8.77 -12.86
C LEU A 23 19.31 7.81 -13.50
N PRO A 24 20.48 7.63 -12.86
CA PRO A 24 21.49 6.70 -13.35
C PRO A 24 20.93 5.27 -13.39
N ARG A 25 21.23 4.56 -14.49
CA ARG A 25 20.82 3.16 -14.70
C ARG A 25 21.77 2.15 -14.05
N HIS A 26 22.83 2.64 -13.43
CA HIS A 26 23.87 1.86 -12.77
C HIS A 26 24.07 2.38 -11.35
N MET A 27 24.73 1.58 -10.53
CA MET A 27 25.15 2.03 -9.20
C MET A 27 26.09 3.23 -9.35
N THR A 28 25.90 4.19 -8.47
CA THR A 28 26.84 5.29 -8.26
C THR A 28 28.05 4.78 -7.48
N GLN A 29 29.17 5.47 -7.57
CA GLN A 29 30.37 5.12 -6.82
C GLN A 29 30.12 5.06 -5.31
N ALA A 30 29.25 5.94 -4.79
CA ALA A 30 28.86 5.92 -3.39
C ALA A 30 28.08 4.66 -3.01
N GLU A 31 27.19 4.19 -3.89
CA GLU A 31 26.44 2.94 -3.70
C GLU A 31 27.33 1.71 -3.81
N GLU A 32 28.31 1.71 -4.73
CA GLU A 32 29.29 0.62 -4.87
C GLU A 32 30.14 0.47 -3.61
N LEU A 33 30.56 1.59 -3.00
CA LEU A 33 31.38 1.58 -1.78
C LEU A 33 30.67 0.96 -0.58
N ILE A 34 29.34 1.10 -0.48
CA ILE A 34 28.54 0.56 0.63
C ILE A 34 27.91 -0.79 0.31
N TRP A 35 28.03 -1.28 -0.92
CA TRP A 35 27.32 -2.47 -1.41
C TRP A 35 27.64 -3.73 -0.60
N ASP A 36 28.93 -3.95 -0.34
CA ASP A 36 29.38 -5.13 0.40
C ASP A 36 28.91 -5.09 1.87
N GLU A 37 28.88 -3.90 2.47
CA GLU A 37 28.36 -3.72 3.83
C GLU A 37 26.85 -3.92 3.88
N TYR A 38 26.12 -3.38 2.90
CA TYR A 38 24.69 -3.59 2.74
C TYR A 38 24.35 -5.07 2.64
N LEU A 39 25.04 -5.84 1.78
CA LEU A 39 24.79 -7.27 1.59
C LEU A 39 25.11 -8.10 2.84
N ARG A 40 26.17 -7.77 3.58
CA ARG A 40 26.50 -8.44 4.85
C ARG A 40 25.41 -8.25 5.91
N ASN A 41 24.79 -7.08 5.93
CA ASN A 41 23.72 -6.74 6.85
C ASN A 41 22.34 -7.06 6.28
N TYR A 42 22.26 -7.52 5.03
CA TYR A 42 21.01 -7.90 4.41
C TYR A 42 20.54 -9.21 5.04
N PRO A 43 19.37 -9.25 5.70
CA PRO A 43 18.86 -10.46 6.30
C PRO A 43 18.64 -11.50 5.19
N THR A 44 19.51 -12.51 5.17
CA THR A 44 19.48 -13.62 4.21
C THR A 44 18.32 -14.57 4.50
N ASP A 45 17.91 -14.63 5.77
CA ASP A 45 16.78 -15.40 6.22
C ASP A 45 15.52 -14.52 6.26
N ARG A 46 14.56 -14.81 5.39
CA ARG A 46 13.21 -14.25 5.48
C ARG A 46 12.33 -15.03 6.46
N GLY A 47 12.91 -15.98 7.20
CA GLY A 47 12.23 -16.83 8.15
C GLY A 47 11.20 -17.71 7.46
N THR A 48 11.64 -18.64 6.61
CA THR A 48 10.73 -19.65 6.03
C THR A 48 10.54 -20.86 6.93
N THR A 49 11.37 -20.98 7.97
CA THR A 49 11.27 -22.06 8.95
C THR A 49 9.93 -21.94 9.70
N PRO A 50 9.07 -22.96 9.65
CA PRO A 50 7.80 -22.92 10.36
C PRO A 50 8.03 -22.89 11.89
N PRO A 51 7.02 -22.52 12.68
CA PRO A 51 7.08 -22.65 14.13
C PRO A 51 7.48 -24.08 14.56
N ALA A 52 8.14 -24.20 15.71
CA ALA A 52 8.62 -25.49 16.23
C ALA A 52 7.46 -26.47 16.54
N GLU A 53 6.30 -25.94 16.89
CA GLU A 53 5.07 -26.71 17.09
C GLU A 53 4.26 -26.80 15.79
N THR A 54 3.53 -27.89 15.61
CA THR A 54 2.65 -28.05 14.44
C THR A 54 1.51 -27.04 14.50
N PRO A 55 1.42 -26.08 13.57
CA PRO A 55 0.38 -25.06 13.61
C PRO A 55 -1.00 -25.70 13.43
N ARG A 56 -1.95 -25.33 14.29
CA ARG A 56 -3.36 -25.68 14.16
C ARG A 56 -4.17 -24.44 13.81
N THR A 57 -5.01 -24.53 12.79
CA THR A 57 -6.03 -23.51 12.52
C THR A 57 -7.22 -23.73 13.47
N PRO A 58 -7.60 -22.72 14.28
CA PRO A 58 -8.81 -22.81 15.09
C PRO A 58 -10.06 -22.87 14.20
N GLY A 59 -11.11 -23.54 14.66
CA GLY A 59 -12.42 -23.50 14.02
C GLY A 59 -13.08 -22.14 14.19
N GLU A 60 -14.00 -21.78 13.29
CA GLU A 60 -14.70 -20.48 13.33
C GLU A 60 -15.61 -20.29 14.55
N TRP A 61 -15.99 -21.38 15.20
CA TRP A 61 -16.82 -21.41 16.41
C TRP A 61 -16.02 -21.28 17.71
N GLU A 62 -14.68 -21.26 17.61
CA GLU A 62 -13.80 -21.00 18.75
C GLU A 62 -13.77 -19.50 19.05
N GLU A 63 -13.41 -19.16 20.29
CA GLU A 63 -13.33 -17.77 20.72
C GLU A 63 -12.27 -17.00 19.91
N MET A 64 -12.66 -15.90 19.30
CA MET A 64 -11.77 -15.05 18.50
C MET A 64 -11.56 -13.70 19.15
N GLN A 65 -10.34 -13.16 19.03
CA GLN A 65 -10.01 -11.84 19.59
C GLN A 65 -10.49 -10.68 18.71
N GLY A 66 -10.68 -10.93 17.41
CA GLY A 66 -11.07 -9.91 16.46
C GLY A 66 -11.32 -10.44 15.06
N VAL A 67 -11.89 -9.58 14.22
CA VAL A 67 -12.12 -9.84 12.80
C VAL A 67 -11.45 -8.78 11.94
N ILE A 68 -10.98 -9.20 10.77
CA ILE A 68 -10.38 -8.30 9.78
C ILE A 68 -11.38 -8.14 8.63
N VAL A 69 -11.72 -6.89 8.31
CA VAL A 69 -12.65 -6.55 7.24
C VAL A 69 -11.95 -5.63 6.24
N THR A 70 -11.86 -6.07 4.99
CA THR A 70 -11.33 -5.24 3.90
C THR A 70 -12.43 -4.33 3.37
N TRP A 71 -12.19 -3.02 3.41
CA TRP A 71 -13.09 -2.01 2.87
C TRP A 71 -12.91 -1.89 1.34
N ALA A 72 -13.70 -2.64 0.58
CA ALA A 72 -13.58 -2.73 -0.88
C ALA A 72 -14.84 -2.23 -1.63
N ALA A 73 -15.97 -2.92 -1.48
CA ALA A 73 -17.22 -2.62 -2.16
C ALA A 73 -18.42 -2.91 -1.27
N TYR A 74 -19.62 -2.50 -1.69
CA TYR A 74 -20.87 -2.67 -0.93
C TYR A 74 -20.78 -2.08 0.49
N ASN A 75 -20.31 -0.84 0.57
CA ASN A 75 -20.01 -0.13 1.81
C ASN A 75 -21.19 -0.08 2.81
N SER A 76 -22.43 -0.08 2.32
CA SER A 76 -23.62 -0.19 3.18
C SER A 76 -23.68 -1.52 3.92
N ASN A 77 -23.40 -2.63 3.23
CA ASN A 77 -23.39 -3.97 3.84
C ASN A 77 -22.20 -4.11 4.79
N LEU A 78 -21.03 -3.63 4.39
CA LEU A 78 -19.84 -3.64 5.25
C LEU A 78 -20.05 -2.84 6.53
N ARG A 79 -20.73 -1.68 6.45
CA ARG A 79 -21.13 -0.91 7.64
C ARG A 79 -21.96 -1.75 8.59
N GLU A 80 -22.97 -2.47 8.09
CA GLU A 80 -23.85 -3.29 8.95
C GLU A 80 -23.12 -4.49 9.57
N ILE A 81 -22.20 -5.11 8.83
CA ILE A 81 -21.32 -6.16 9.33
C ILE A 81 -20.44 -5.61 10.47
N ILE A 82 -19.75 -4.50 10.24
CA ILE A 82 -18.88 -3.86 11.23
C ILE A 82 -19.71 -3.42 12.46
N ARG A 83 -20.90 -2.87 12.24
CA ARG A 83 -21.81 -2.43 13.30
C ARG A 83 -22.20 -3.57 14.24
N ASN A 84 -22.44 -4.77 13.71
CA ASN A 84 -22.74 -5.95 14.53
C ASN A 84 -21.48 -6.56 15.15
N ALA A 85 -20.42 -6.76 14.36
CA ALA A 85 -19.19 -7.40 14.82
C ALA A 85 -18.53 -6.66 15.99
N LYS A 86 -18.53 -5.31 15.97
CA LYS A 86 -17.93 -4.48 17.03
C LYS A 86 -18.60 -4.63 18.40
N GLN A 87 -19.80 -5.23 18.48
CA GLN A 87 -20.48 -5.51 19.75
C GLN A 87 -19.85 -6.68 20.51
N TYR A 88 -19.10 -7.54 19.81
CA TYR A 88 -18.58 -8.79 20.35
C TYR A 88 -17.06 -8.83 20.34
N VAL A 89 -16.42 -8.34 19.28
CA VAL A 89 -14.96 -8.46 19.08
C VAL A 89 -14.36 -7.20 18.46
N THR A 90 -13.03 -7.09 18.52
CA THR A 90 -12.31 -5.97 17.90
C THR A 90 -12.34 -6.09 16.38
N VAL A 91 -12.69 -5.01 15.69
CA VAL A 91 -12.78 -4.99 14.22
C VAL A 91 -11.62 -4.19 13.64
N TYR A 92 -10.80 -4.85 12.83
CA TYR A 92 -9.72 -4.22 12.07
C TYR A 92 -10.18 -3.95 10.65
N VAL A 93 -10.23 -2.68 10.25
CA VAL A 93 -10.66 -2.30 8.90
C VAL A 93 -9.46 -1.97 8.04
N VAL A 94 -9.22 -2.78 7.02
CA VAL A 94 -8.15 -2.56 6.04
C VAL A 94 -8.71 -1.73 4.89
N CYS A 95 -8.15 -0.54 4.65
CA CYS A 95 -8.67 0.40 3.66
C CYS A 95 -7.56 1.26 3.04
N SER A 96 -7.82 1.82 1.86
CA SER A 96 -6.87 2.70 1.16
C SER A 96 -6.80 4.10 1.74
N ASN A 97 -7.89 4.58 2.35
CA ASN A 97 -7.95 5.89 3.00
C ASN A 97 -8.78 5.80 4.30
N PRO A 98 -8.13 5.89 5.47
CA PRO A 98 -8.81 5.74 6.76
C PRO A 98 -9.80 6.87 7.05
N ALA A 99 -9.52 8.11 6.64
CA ALA A 99 -10.41 9.25 6.89
C ALA A 99 -11.77 9.09 6.20
N ASN A 100 -11.77 8.56 4.97
CA ASN A 100 -13.02 8.28 4.24
C ASN A 100 -13.87 7.23 4.95
N VAL A 101 -13.25 6.16 5.44
CA VAL A 101 -13.95 5.10 6.17
C VAL A 101 -14.45 5.61 7.51
N GLN A 102 -13.65 6.36 8.25
CA GLN A 102 -14.05 6.97 9.52
C GLN A 102 -15.27 7.86 9.35
N ASN A 103 -15.21 8.81 8.40
CA ASN A 103 -16.33 9.70 8.10
C ASN A 103 -17.58 8.94 7.69
N TYR A 104 -17.43 7.85 6.93
CA TYR A 104 -18.56 7.02 6.55
C TYR A 104 -19.15 6.28 7.77
N LEU A 105 -18.32 5.72 8.64
CA LEU A 105 -18.76 4.91 9.79
C LEU A 105 -19.24 5.71 11.01
N THR A 106 -18.99 7.03 11.06
CA THR A 106 -19.65 7.96 11.98
C THR A 106 -21.17 7.95 11.80
#